data_AF-A0A938R036-F1
#
_entry.id   AF-A0A938R036-F1
#
_cell.length_a   1.000
_cell.length_b   1.000
_cell.length_c   1.000
_cell.angle_alpha   90.00
_cell.angle_beta   90.00
_cell.angle_gamma   90.00
#
_symmetry.space_group_name_H-M   'P 1'
#
loop_
_entity.id
_entity.type
_entity.pdbx_description
1 polymer ?
#
loop_
_entity_poly.entity_id
_entity_poly.type
_entity_poly.pdbx_seq_one_letter_code
_entity_poly.pdbx_strand_id
1 'polypeptide(L)'
;MPSNLNYVIDQVGKDKGIDRKVIIEALEQAVLIASKKKYGHQGEIEVHYNEEIGEVELFQFKQVVEEVMDPSTEITIDEAKDLDSEVQIGDSLGVKLNTDFGRIGAQTAKQVIIQKVRDAERDNVYNEFKDRKGDLASGVVQRMEKGSLYVSIGRAEAVLLSKEQIPGEVYRQGERIRAYILEVQKNAKGPQIFLSRTHPGFLVKLFELEVPEISEGVIKIISAAREPGERAKISVYSSNRDVDPVGACVGMKGSRVQNVVQELRGERIDIIPWSQDHAKYVCNALAPAKVSRVYIDEENRHMEVVVADDQLSLAIGKKGQNVRLTSKLTGWKIDIKSESKMEKIAGEILEVFRGLPHIGDVGSRILYNEGFRSLRDLAEADPEELAKVLGSEKEKSVKIVEIASQMIQEKEGKETLQEIPPAAEDSSLVSVDKMEGVGEKLAEILKSHGFKNIKDIAASDVEKLSDLQGIGMKRAGKLIQSAKQIFESKKP
;
A
#
# COMPACT_ATOMS: atom_id res chain seq x y z
N MET A 1 -32.93 -37.63 -35.10
CA MET A 1 -31.65 -37.54 -34.37
C MET A 1 -31.89 -36.80 -33.05
N PRO A 2 -32.53 -37.45 -32.06
CA PRO A 2 -32.59 -36.93 -30.70
C PRO A 2 -31.23 -37.21 -30.04
N SER A 3 -30.22 -36.40 -30.37
CA SER A 3 -28.84 -36.58 -29.90
C SER A 3 -27.94 -35.40 -30.31
N ASN A 4 -28.42 -34.17 -30.17
CA ASN A 4 -27.61 -32.99 -30.47
C ASN A 4 -27.19 -32.24 -29.20
N LEU A 5 -28.00 -32.31 -28.14
CA LEU A 5 -27.75 -31.53 -26.92
C LEU A 5 -26.50 -32.01 -26.17
N ASN A 6 -26.30 -33.32 -26.04
CA ASN A 6 -25.13 -33.88 -25.37
C ASN A 6 -23.82 -33.49 -26.08
N TYR A 7 -23.80 -33.61 -27.43
CA TYR A 7 -22.69 -33.15 -28.26
C TYR A 7 -22.43 -31.65 -28.13
N VAL A 8 -23.48 -30.82 -28.10
CA VAL A 8 -23.36 -29.37 -27.94
C VAL A 8 -22.80 -29.00 -26.56
N ILE A 9 -23.24 -29.68 -25.49
CA ILE A 9 -22.71 -29.46 -24.14
C ILE A 9 -21.21 -29.78 -24.11
N ASP A 10 -20.81 -30.92 -24.68
CA ASP A 10 -19.40 -31.32 -24.75
C ASP A 10 -18.56 -30.35 -25.58
N GLN A 11 -19.09 -29.88 -26.70
CA GLN A 11 -18.40 -28.93 -27.56
C GLN A 11 -18.21 -27.58 -26.86
N VAL A 12 -19.25 -27.06 -26.20
CA VAL A 12 -19.17 -25.81 -25.44
C VAL A 12 -18.23 -25.95 -24.24
N GLY A 13 -18.27 -27.09 -23.54
CA GLY A 13 -17.36 -27.38 -22.43
C GLY A 13 -15.90 -27.38 -22.86
N LYS A 14 -15.58 -28.01 -23.99
CA LYS A 14 -14.22 -28.04 -24.56
C LYS A 14 -13.77 -26.68 -25.06
N ASP A 15 -14.60 -25.97 -25.83
CA ASP A 15 -14.24 -24.68 -26.42
C ASP A 15 -14.01 -23.59 -25.37
N LYS A 16 -14.75 -23.65 -24.25
CA LYS A 16 -14.69 -22.66 -23.16
C LYS A 16 -13.87 -23.09 -21.94
N GLY A 17 -13.48 -24.36 -21.87
CA GLY A 17 -12.77 -24.91 -20.71
C GLY A 17 -13.62 -24.88 -19.44
N ILE A 18 -14.90 -25.24 -19.56
CA ILE A 18 -15.89 -25.25 -18.48
C ILE A 18 -16.32 -26.69 -18.24
N ASP A 19 -16.47 -27.05 -16.97
CA ASP A 19 -16.96 -28.37 -16.58
C ASP A 19 -18.38 -28.59 -17.12
N ARG A 20 -18.61 -29.77 -17.72
CA ARG A 20 -19.90 -30.23 -18.23
C ARG A 20 -21.01 -30.06 -17.21
N LYS A 21 -20.72 -30.33 -15.92
CA LYS A 21 -21.68 -30.20 -14.82
C LYS A 21 -22.25 -28.79 -14.70
N VAL A 22 -21.40 -27.76 -14.86
CA VAL A 22 -21.84 -26.35 -14.75
C VAL A 22 -22.75 -25.95 -15.92
N ILE A 23 -22.53 -26.52 -17.11
CA ILE A 23 -23.37 -26.29 -18.28
C ILE A 23 -24.73 -26.97 -18.10
N ILE A 24 -24.76 -28.18 -17.55
CA ILE A 24 -25.98 -28.92 -17.23
C ILE A 24 -26.81 -28.16 -16.20
N GLU A 25 -26.21 -27.76 -15.08
CA GLU A 25 -26.88 -26.96 -14.04
C GLU A 25 -27.44 -25.65 -14.62
N ALA A 26 -26.72 -25.00 -15.54
CA ALA A 26 -27.19 -23.79 -16.20
C ALA A 26 -28.42 -24.06 -17.10
N LEU A 27 -28.42 -25.18 -17.81
CA LEU A 27 -29.52 -25.59 -18.67
C LEU A 27 -30.77 -25.90 -17.84
N GLU A 28 -30.63 -26.68 -16.77
CA GLU A 28 -31.71 -27.00 -15.83
C GLU A 28 -32.32 -25.73 -15.24
N GLN A 29 -31.48 -24.81 -14.74
CA GLN A 29 -31.95 -23.52 -14.21
C GLN A 29 -32.68 -22.69 -15.26
N ALA A 30 -32.23 -22.71 -16.51
CA ALA A 30 -32.86 -21.91 -17.54
C ALA A 30 -34.22 -22.46 -17.96
N VAL A 31 -34.33 -23.78 -18.06
CA VAL A 31 -35.59 -24.48 -18.30
C VAL A 31 -36.53 -24.28 -17.11
N LEU A 32 -36.03 -24.31 -15.88
CA LEU A 32 -36.83 -24.00 -14.68
C LEU A 32 -37.44 -22.60 -14.74
N ILE A 33 -36.65 -21.58 -15.10
CA ILE A 33 -37.12 -20.20 -15.24
C ILE A 33 -38.17 -20.10 -16.35
N ALA A 34 -37.94 -20.74 -17.51
CA ALA A 34 -38.90 -20.76 -18.61
C ALA A 34 -40.21 -21.45 -18.20
N SER A 35 -40.10 -22.51 -17.39
CA SER A 35 -41.22 -23.31 -16.89
C SER A 35 -42.06 -22.54 -15.90
N LYS A 36 -41.44 -21.90 -14.92
CA LYS A 36 -42.12 -21.02 -13.96
C LYS A 36 -42.87 -19.88 -14.65
N LYS A 37 -42.39 -19.40 -15.80
CA LYS A 37 -43.06 -18.36 -16.59
C LYS A 37 -44.26 -18.89 -17.37
N LYS A 38 -44.22 -20.15 -17.82
CA LYS A 38 -45.30 -20.80 -18.60
C LYS A 38 -46.40 -21.38 -17.70
N TYR A 39 -46.02 -22.03 -16.60
CA TYR A 39 -46.90 -22.79 -15.73
C TYR A 39 -47.23 -22.08 -14.41
N GLY A 40 -46.63 -20.92 -14.14
CA GLY A 40 -46.86 -20.13 -12.93
C GLY A 40 -45.85 -20.41 -11.81
N HIS A 41 -45.98 -19.66 -10.72
CA HIS A 41 -45.04 -19.69 -9.58
C HIS A 41 -45.52 -20.49 -8.38
N GLN A 42 -46.75 -20.99 -8.40
CA GLN A 42 -47.40 -21.62 -7.26
C GLN A 42 -47.01 -23.10 -7.09
N GLY A 43 -46.74 -23.82 -8.19
CA GLY A 43 -46.29 -25.21 -8.15
C GLY A 43 -44.78 -25.36 -7.93
N GLU A 44 -44.41 -26.44 -7.24
CA GLU A 44 -43.02 -26.89 -7.13
C GLU A 44 -42.62 -27.60 -8.42
N ILE A 45 -41.74 -26.96 -9.20
CA ILE A 45 -41.26 -27.48 -10.48
C ILE A 45 -39.79 -27.88 -10.29
N GLU A 46 -39.48 -29.11 -10.62
CA GLU A 46 -38.12 -29.61 -10.73
C GLU A 46 -37.75 -29.88 -12.18
N VAL A 47 -36.47 -29.67 -12.48
CA VAL A 47 -35.91 -29.87 -13.81
C VAL A 47 -34.66 -30.71 -13.67
N HIS A 48 -34.58 -31.78 -14.44
CA HIS A 48 -33.43 -32.66 -14.43
C HIS A 48 -32.97 -32.97 -15.86
N TYR A 49 -31.67 -32.90 -16.08
CA TYR A 49 -31.07 -33.37 -17.33
C TYR A 49 -30.73 -34.84 -17.23
N ASN A 50 -31.36 -35.66 -18.09
CA ASN A 50 -31.04 -37.07 -18.20
C ASN A 50 -29.85 -37.26 -19.16
N GLU A 51 -28.70 -37.69 -18.63
CA GLU A 51 -27.48 -37.83 -19.44
C GLU A 51 -27.53 -39.00 -20.43
N GLU A 52 -28.27 -40.08 -20.11
CA GLU A 52 -28.36 -41.27 -20.96
C GLU A 52 -29.20 -40.99 -22.21
N ILE A 53 -30.32 -40.29 -22.02
CA ILE A 53 -31.27 -39.94 -23.08
C ILE A 53 -30.84 -38.63 -23.76
N GLY A 54 -30.08 -37.78 -23.05
CA GLY A 54 -29.60 -36.50 -23.54
C GLY A 54 -30.68 -35.42 -23.62
N GLU A 55 -31.73 -35.54 -22.81
CA GLU A 55 -32.90 -34.67 -22.80
C GLU A 55 -33.12 -34.04 -21.42
N VAL A 56 -33.75 -32.87 -21.39
CA VAL A 56 -34.17 -32.21 -20.14
C VAL A 56 -35.60 -32.64 -19.82
N GLU A 57 -35.82 -33.13 -18.61
CA GLU A 57 -37.12 -33.53 -18.09
C GLU A 57 -37.65 -32.49 -17.11
N LEU A 58 -38.97 -32.30 -17.12
CA LEU A 58 -39.67 -31.32 -16.30
C LEU A 58 -40.75 -32.03 -15.49
N PHE A 59 -40.71 -31.88 -14.17
CA PHE A 59 -41.71 -32.44 -13.27
C PHE A 59 -42.32 -31.33 -12.42
N GLN A 60 -43.64 -31.38 -12.25
CA GLN A 60 -44.35 -30.54 -11.28
C GLN A 60 -44.87 -31.43 -10.18
N PHE A 61 -44.42 -31.18 -8.95
CA PHE A 61 -44.87 -31.90 -7.79
C PHE A 61 -46.21 -31.36 -7.33
N LYS A 62 -47.15 -32.29 -7.16
CA LYS A 62 -48.51 -32.02 -6.69
C LYS A 62 -48.85 -32.91 -5.51
N GLN A 63 -49.54 -32.33 -4.53
CA GLN A 63 -50.04 -33.06 -3.38
C GLN A 63 -51.32 -33.82 -3.77
N VAL A 64 -51.37 -35.10 -3.40
CA VAL A 64 -52.53 -35.96 -3.67
C VAL A 64 -53.60 -35.69 -2.61
N VAL A 65 -54.77 -35.23 -3.06
CA VAL A 65 -55.92 -34.85 -2.21
C VAL A 65 -57.22 -35.50 -2.69
N GLU A 66 -58.24 -35.50 -1.84
CA GLU A 66 -59.59 -35.97 -2.24
C GLU A 66 -60.31 -34.93 -3.11
N GLU A 67 -60.28 -33.66 -2.71
CA GLU A 67 -60.87 -32.55 -3.45
C GLU A 67 -59.80 -31.49 -3.73
N VAL A 68 -59.65 -31.14 -5.01
CA VAL A 68 -58.68 -30.13 -5.47
C VAL A 68 -59.23 -28.72 -5.22
N MET A 69 -58.55 -27.95 -4.39
CA MET A 69 -58.78 -26.51 -4.24
C MET A 69 -57.88 -25.67 -5.14
N ASP A 70 -56.63 -26.11 -5.35
CA ASP A 70 -55.67 -25.44 -6.24
C ASP A 70 -55.10 -26.42 -7.28
N PRO A 71 -55.60 -26.38 -8.53
CA PRO A 71 -55.14 -27.26 -9.61
C PRO A 71 -53.64 -27.16 -9.93
N SER A 72 -52.95 -26.11 -9.48
CA SER A 72 -51.52 -25.92 -9.71
C SER A 72 -50.63 -26.65 -8.71
N THR A 73 -51.15 -27.00 -7.53
CA THR A 73 -50.40 -27.64 -6.44
C THR A 73 -51.00 -28.97 -5.99
N GLU A 74 -52.23 -29.27 -6.40
CA GLU A 74 -52.97 -30.45 -5.97
C GLU A 74 -53.42 -31.31 -7.16
N ILE A 75 -53.56 -32.62 -6.92
CA ILE A 75 -54.08 -33.62 -7.86
C ILE A 75 -55.03 -34.57 -7.12
N THR A 76 -56.09 -35.04 -7.79
CA THR A 76 -57.01 -36.01 -7.18
C THR A 76 -56.34 -37.39 -7.07
N ILE A 77 -56.76 -38.19 -6.08
CA ILE A 77 -56.24 -39.56 -5.93
C ILE A 77 -56.52 -40.45 -7.15
N ASP A 78 -57.63 -40.21 -7.86
CA ASP A 78 -57.97 -40.99 -9.06
C ASP A 78 -57.00 -40.67 -10.21
N GLU A 79 -56.73 -39.39 -10.48
CA GLU A 79 -55.74 -38.96 -11.50
C GLU A 79 -54.32 -39.35 -11.11
N ALA A 80 -53.99 -39.34 -9.82
CA ALA A 80 -52.68 -39.73 -9.33
C ALA A 80 -52.43 -41.24 -9.48
N LYS A 81 -53.46 -42.07 -9.30
CA LYS A 81 -53.39 -43.54 -9.49
C LYS A 81 -53.18 -43.96 -10.94
N ASP A 82 -53.61 -43.15 -11.90
CA ASP A 82 -53.34 -43.38 -13.33
C ASP A 82 -51.85 -43.21 -13.68
N LEU A 83 -51.12 -42.43 -12.88
CA LEU A 83 -49.69 -42.18 -13.03
C LEU A 83 -48.85 -43.16 -12.21
N ASP A 84 -49.25 -43.42 -10.96
CA ASP A 84 -48.62 -44.38 -10.07
C ASP A 84 -49.68 -45.10 -9.21
N SER A 85 -49.80 -46.41 -9.40
CA SER A 85 -50.79 -47.23 -8.70
C SER A 85 -50.58 -47.35 -7.19
N GLU A 86 -49.39 -47.03 -6.67
CA GLU A 86 -49.06 -47.16 -5.24
C GLU A 86 -49.30 -45.88 -4.42
N VAL A 87 -49.74 -44.78 -5.05
CA VAL A 87 -49.95 -43.47 -4.41
C VAL A 87 -51.07 -43.46 -3.36
N GLN A 88 -50.83 -42.72 -2.26
CA GLN A 88 -51.79 -42.47 -1.18
C GLN A 88 -52.13 -40.97 -1.03
N ILE A 89 -53.25 -40.68 -0.36
CA ILE A 89 -53.64 -39.31 -0.02
C ILE A 89 -52.58 -38.71 0.90
N GLY A 90 -52.10 -37.52 0.56
CA GLY A 90 -51.02 -36.82 1.27
C GLY A 90 -49.64 -36.99 0.66
N ASP A 91 -49.46 -37.90 -0.31
CA ASP A 91 -48.19 -38.04 -1.03
C ASP A 91 -47.95 -36.87 -1.99
N SER A 92 -46.68 -36.62 -2.33
CA SER A 92 -46.28 -35.66 -3.36
C SER A 92 -45.85 -36.40 -4.61
N LEU A 93 -46.59 -36.24 -5.70
CA LEU A 93 -46.35 -36.93 -6.97
C LEU A 93 -45.82 -35.96 -8.02
N GLY A 94 -44.72 -36.34 -8.68
CA GLY A 94 -44.13 -35.59 -9.78
C GLY A 94 -44.85 -35.85 -11.11
N VAL A 95 -45.65 -34.91 -11.59
CA VAL A 95 -46.32 -34.99 -12.89
C VAL A 95 -45.41 -34.48 -13.99
N LYS A 96 -45.12 -35.31 -15.00
CA LYS A 96 -44.27 -34.93 -16.14
C LYS A 96 -44.96 -33.87 -17.00
N LEU A 97 -44.28 -32.75 -17.20
CA LEU A 97 -44.76 -31.62 -17.99
C LEU A 97 -44.11 -31.56 -19.37
N ASN A 98 -44.78 -30.88 -20.30
CA ASN A 98 -44.27 -30.70 -21.66
C ASN A 98 -43.14 -29.65 -21.72
N THR A 99 -42.00 -30.05 -22.29
CA THR A 99 -40.78 -29.26 -22.44
C THR A 99 -40.74 -28.39 -23.70
N ASP A 100 -41.83 -28.31 -24.47
CA ASP A 100 -41.92 -27.38 -25.60
C ASP A 100 -42.21 -25.95 -25.11
N PHE A 101 -41.13 -25.19 -24.93
CA PHE A 101 -41.16 -23.78 -24.53
C PHE A 101 -41.11 -22.81 -25.72
N GLY A 102 -41.15 -23.33 -26.96
CA GLY A 102 -41.04 -22.54 -28.18
C GLY A 102 -39.82 -21.61 -28.21
N ARG A 103 -39.94 -20.51 -28.95
CA ARG A 103 -38.83 -19.55 -29.18
C ARG A 103 -38.42 -18.76 -27.93
N ILE A 104 -39.36 -18.50 -27.01
CA ILE A 104 -39.12 -17.67 -25.82
C ILE A 104 -38.31 -18.44 -24.77
N GLY A 105 -38.61 -19.73 -24.59
CA GLY A 105 -37.80 -20.61 -23.74
C GLY A 105 -36.37 -20.76 -24.25
N ALA A 106 -36.20 -20.93 -25.57
CA ALA A 106 -34.87 -21.03 -26.19
C ALA A 106 -34.02 -19.75 -25.99
N GLN A 107 -34.61 -18.56 -26.08
CA GLN A 107 -33.90 -17.30 -25.81
C GLN A 107 -33.51 -17.15 -24.34
N THR A 108 -34.40 -17.53 -23.43
CA THR A 108 -34.14 -17.52 -21.97
C THR A 108 -33.04 -18.52 -21.62
N ALA A 109 -33.10 -19.72 -22.19
CA ALA A 109 -32.07 -20.75 -22.10
C ALA A 109 -30.70 -20.23 -22.53
N LYS A 110 -30.63 -19.64 -23.73
CA LYS A 110 -29.39 -19.04 -24.24
C LYS A 110 -28.83 -17.99 -23.27
N GLN A 111 -29.67 -17.12 -22.72
CA GLN A 111 -29.21 -16.04 -21.83
C GLN A 111 -28.65 -16.57 -20.51
N VAL A 112 -29.35 -17.52 -19.87
CA VAL A 112 -28.93 -18.13 -18.60
C VAL A 112 -27.65 -18.94 -18.81
N ILE A 113 -27.55 -19.72 -19.90
CA ILE A 113 -26.33 -20.47 -20.24
C ILE A 113 -25.16 -19.50 -20.43
N ILE A 114 -25.33 -18.43 -21.23
CA ILE A 114 -24.26 -17.43 -21.43
C ILE A 114 -23.82 -16.80 -20.10
N GLN A 115 -24.76 -16.53 -19.20
CA GLN A 115 -24.46 -15.97 -17.89
C GLN A 115 -23.66 -16.95 -17.02
N LYS A 116 -24.12 -18.20 -16.90
CA LYS A 116 -23.42 -19.24 -16.13
C LYS A 116 -22.05 -19.58 -16.68
N VAL A 117 -21.93 -19.64 -18.01
CA VAL A 117 -20.65 -19.79 -18.71
C VAL A 117 -19.69 -18.68 -18.32
N ARG A 118 -20.15 -17.42 -18.32
CA ARG A 118 -19.33 -16.27 -17.89
C ARG A 118 -18.95 -16.33 -16.42
N ASP A 119 -19.85 -16.78 -15.56
CA ASP A 119 -19.57 -16.90 -14.12
C ASP A 119 -18.54 -18.00 -13.83
N ALA A 120 -18.62 -19.13 -14.54
CA ALA A 120 -17.61 -20.18 -14.50
C ALA A 120 -16.25 -19.72 -15.04
N GLU A 121 -16.22 -19.00 -16.17
CA GLU A 121 -15.00 -18.40 -16.71
C GLU A 121 -14.36 -17.44 -15.68
N ARG A 122 -15.18 -16.62 -15.01
CA ARG A 122 -14.71 -15.70 -13.95
C ARG A 122 -14.11 -16.42 -12.75
N ASP A 123 -14.74 -17.49 -12.28
CA ASP A 123 -14.24 -18.26 -11.15
C ASP A 123 -12.94 -18.99 -11.49
N ASN A 124 -12.83 -19.53 -12.72
CA ASN A 124 -11.59 -20.13 -13.21
C ASN A 124 -10.44 -19.11 -13.25
N VAL A 125 -10.70 -17.90 -13.77
CA VAL A 125 -9.70 -16.82 -13.79
C VAL A 125 -9.31 -16.42 -12.36
N TYR A 126 -10.26 -16.30 -11.43
CA TYR A 126 -9.92 -15.97 -10.04
C TYR A 126 -9.01 -17.02 -9.42
N ASN A 127 -9.33 -18.30 -9.59
CA ASN A 127 -8.54 -19.40 -9.05
C ASN A 127 -7.13 -19.48 -9.65
N GLU A 128 -6.96 -19.10 -10.93
CA GLU A 128 -5.65 -19.04 -11.60
C GLU A 128 -4.75 -17.93 -11.01
N PHE A 129 -5.32 -16.80 -10.60
CA PHE A 129 -4.54 -15.62 -10.20
C PHE A 129 -4.51 -15.35 -8.68
N LYS A 130 -5.37 -15.96 -7.86
CA LYS A 130 -5.45 -15.69 -6.42
C LYS A 130 -4.10 -15.87 -5.70
N ASP A 131 -3.32 -16.87 -6.11
CA ASP A 131 -2.04 -17.22 -5.49
C ASP A 131 -0.84 -16.55 -6.17
N ARG A 132 -1.07 -15.80 -7.25
CA ARG A 132 -0.04 -15.09 -8.04
C ARG A 132 0.21 -13.67 -7.56
N LYS A 133 -0.24 -13.32 -6.36
CA LYS A 133 0.05 -12.03 -5.75
C LYS A 133 1.56 -11.90 -5.57
N GLY A 134 2.13 -10.84 -6.13
CA GLY A 134 3.57 -10.61 -6.08
C GLY A 134 4.35 -11.07 -7.31
N ASP A 135 3.69 -11.66 -8.30
CA ASP A 135 4.34 -12.05 -9.54
C ASP A 135 4.30 -10.95 -10.61
N LEU A 136 5.10 -11.15 -11.65
CA LEU A 136 5.03 -10.36 -12.87
C LEU A 136 3.94 -10.89 -13.78
N ALA A 137 3.15 -9.97 -14.31
CA ALA A 137 2.20 -10.24 -15.36
C ALA A 137 2.55 -9.42 -16.59
N SER A 138 2.50 -10.06 -17.75
CA SER A 138 2.71 -9.41 -19.05
C SER A 138 1.38 -9.40 -19.81
N GLY A 139 1.05 -8.26 -20.41
CA GLY A 139 -0.22 -8.10 -21.12
C GLY A 139 -0.18 -6.98 -22.15
N VAL A 140 -1.33 -6.73 -22.76
CA VAL A 140 -1.50 -5.68 -23.78
C VAL A 140 -2.52 -4.66 -23.30
N VAL A 141 -2.18 -3.38 -23.42
CA VAL A 141 -3.10 -2.28 -23.08
C VAL A 141 -4.28 -2.29 -24.06
N GLN A 142 -5.47 -2.59 -23.57
CA GLN A 142 -6.69 -2.64 -24.39
C GLN A 142 -7.39 -1.28 -24.48
N ARG A 143 -7.48 -0.57 -23.35
CA ARG A 143 -8.16 0.73 -23.25
C ARG A 143 -7.65 1.53 -22.08
N MET A 144 -7.96 2.83 -22.10
CA MET A 144 -7.59 3.78 -21.06
C MET A 144 -8.83 4.58 -20.67
N GLU A 145 -9.22 4.56 -19.40
CA GLU A 145 -10.37 5.31 -18.90
C GLU A 145 -10.00 6.04 -17.61
N LYS A 146 -10.35 7.33 -17.52
CA LYS A 146 -10.11 8.17 -16.33
C LYS A 146 -8.66 8.06 -15.80
N GLY A 147 -7.68 7.91 -16.70
CA GLY A 147 -6.26 7.76 -16.38
C GLY A 147 -5.83 6.36 -15.93
N SER A 148 -6.72 5.39 -15.79
CA SER A 148 -6.37 3.99 -15.51
C SER A 148 -6.23 3.21 -16.82
N LEU A 149 -5.27 2.28 -16.88
CA LEU A 149 -5.10 1.38 -18.02
C LEU A 149 -5.79 0.07 -17.73
N TYR A 150 -6.48 -0.46 -18.72
CA TYR A 150 -6.97 -1.83 -18.70
C TYR A 150 -6.10 -2.68 -19.61
N VAL A 151 -5.51 -3.71 -19.03
CA VAL A 151 -4.50 -4.57 -19.63
C VAL A 151 -5.08 -5.98 -19.74
N SER A 152 -5.05 -6.55 -20.93
CA SER A 152 -5.41 -7.95 -21.14
C SER A 152 -4.22 -8.85 -20.84
N ILE A 153 -4.43 -9.80 -19.93
CA ILE A 153 -3.43 -10.75 -19.45
C ILE A 153 -3.99 -12.15 -19.70
N GLY A 154 -3.74 -12.67 -20.89
CA GLY A 154 -4.33 -13.94 -21.34
C GLY A 154 -5.87 -13.83 -21.42
N ARG A 155 -6.56 -14.59 -20.55
CA ARG A 155 -8.04 -14.62 -20.48
C ARG A 155 -8.63 -13.62 -19.47
N ALA A 156 -7.78 -12.92 -18.72
CA ALA A 156 -8.20 -11.99 -17.68
C ALA A 156 -8.02 -10.52 -18.12
N GLU A 157 -8.83 -9.64 -17.55
CA GLU A 157 -8.63 -8.19 -17.62
C GLU A 157 -8.06 -7.70 -16.29
N ALA A 158 -6.96 -6.98 -16.36
CA ALA A 158 -6.29 -6.39 -15.21
C ALA A 158 -6.29 -4.87 -15.34
N VAL A 159 -6.23 -4.18 -14.20
CA VAL A 159 -6.26 -2.72 -14.14
C VAL A 159 -4.97 -2.19 -13.55
N LEU A 160 -4.35 -1.22 -14.23
CA LEU A 160 -3.23 -0.43 -13.72
C LEU A 160 -3.75 0.98 -13.42
N LEU A 161 -4.00 1.23 -12.13
CA LEU A 161 -4.51 2.52 -11.66
C LEU A 161 -3.48 3.65 -11.89
N SER A 162 -3.96 4.88 -12.09
CA SER A 162 -3.08 6.04 -12.33
C SER A 162 -2.01 6.24 -11.24
N LYS A 163 -2.36 6.02 -9.97
CA LYS A 163 -1.41 6.10 -8.84
C LYS A 163 -0.33 5.00 -8.83
N GLU A 164 -0.60 3.89 -9.52
CA GLU A 164 0.30 2.74 -9.62
C GLU A 164 1.12 2.75 -10.93
N GLN A 165 0.95 3.79 -11.76
CA GLN A 165 1.75 4.03 -12.95
C GLN A 165 3.00 4.83 -12.58
N ILE A 166 4.10 4.55 -13.29
CA ILE A 166 5.32 5.31 -13.12
C ILE A 166 5.09 6.72 -13.70
N PRO A 167 5.34 7.81 -12.94
CA PRO A 167 5.19 9.16 -13.44
C PRO A 167 6.05 9.41 -14.69
N GLY A 168 5.44 10.00 -15.73
CA GLY A 168 6.12 10.33 -16.98
C GLY A 168 6.13 9.21 -18.03
N GLU A 169 5.69 7.98 -17.69
CA GLU A 169 5.48 6.95 -18.72
C GLU A 169 4.26 7.29 -19.58
N VAL A 170 4.42 7.16 -20.89
CA VAL A 170 3.33 7.30 -21.86
C VAL A 170 3.00 5.92 -22.41
N TYR A 171 1.76 5.51 -22.25
CA TYR A 171 1.24 4.24 -22.75
C TYR A 171 0.31 4.47 -23.93
N ARG A 172 0.32 3.53 -24.88
CA ARG A 172 -0.56 3.53 -26.05
C ARG A 172 -1.43 2.28 -26.06
N GLN A 173 -2.59 2.39 -26.69
CA GLN A 173 -3.43 1.22 -26.97
C GLN A 173 -2.69 0.22 -27.85
N GLY A 174 -2.77 -1.06 -27.54
CA GLY A 174 -2.04 -2.14 -28.22
C GLY A 174 -0.59 -2.32 -27.77
N GLU A 175 -0.09 -1.45 -26.89
CA GLU A 175 1.26 -1.57 -26.34
C GLU A 175 1.35 -2.74 -25.36
N ARG A 176 2.46 -3.48 -25.42
CA ARG A 176 2.78 -4.53 -24.44
C ARG A 176 3.35 -3.88 -23.19
N ILE A 177 2.83 -4.30 -22.04
CA ILE A 177 3.23 -3.78 -20.73
C ILE A 177 3.45 -4.95 -19.78
N ARG A 178 4.50 -4.86 -18.98
CA ARG A 178 4.73 -5.73 -17.84
C ARG A 178 4.43 -4.97 -16.55
N ALA A 179 3.84 -5.63 -15.57
CA ALA A 179 3.58 -5.02 -14.27
C ALA A 179 3.58 -6.07 -13.16
N TYR A 180 3.69 -5.61 -11.93
CA TYR A 180 3.60 -6.43 -10.72
C TYR A 180 2.13 -6.62 -10.33
N ILE A 181 1.72 -7.85 -9.99
CA ILE A 181 0.39 -8.13 -9.46
C ILE A 181 0.35 -7.65 -8.00
N LEU A 182 -0.32 -6.52 -7.76
CA LEU A 182 -0.44 -5.92 -6.43
C LEU A 182 -1.44 -6.69 -5.56
N GLU A 183 -2.62 -6.96 -6.12
CA GLU A 183 -3.69 -7.72 -5.47
C GLU A 183 -4.68 -8.29 -6.49
N VAL A 184 -5.41 -9.32 -6.06
CA VAL A 184 -6.48 -9.95 -6.84
C VAL A 184 -7.74 -9.96 -5.98
N GLN A 185 -8.79 -9.27 -6.43
CA GLN A 185 -10.04 -9.13 -5.70
C GLN A 185 -11.19 -9.83 -6.46
N LYS A 186 -12.10 -10.47 -5.72
CA LYS A 186 -13.32 -11.05 -6.30
C LYS A 186 -14.46 -10.04 -6.16
N ASN A 187 -14.84 -9.39 -7.26
CA ASN A 187 -15.96 -8.45 -7.29
C ASN A 187 -17.20 -9.08 -7.92
N ALA A 188 -18.38 -8.50 -7.67
CA ALA A 188 -19.65 -8.98 -8.25
C ALA A 188 -19.67 -8.98 -9.79
N LYS A 189 -18.78 -8.21 -10.43
CA LYS A 189 -18.63 -8.14 -11.89
C LYS A 189 -17.57 -9.12 -12.46
N GLY A 190 -16.88 -9.87 -11.59
CA GLY A 190 -15.77 -10.76 -11.94
C GLY A 190 -14.51 -10.49 -11.11
N PRO A 191 -13.47 -11.34 -11.21
CA PRO A 191 -12.19 -11.06 -10.59
C PRO A 191 -11.55 -9.82 -11.22
N GLN A 192 -11.01 -8.97 -10.36
CA GLN A 192 -10.27 -7.79 -10.76
C GLN A 192 -8.83 -7.91 -10.27
N ILE A 193 -7.90 -7.91 -11.23
CA ILE A 193 -6.46 -7.99 -10.96
C ILE A 193 -5.91 -6.57 -10.98
N PHE A 194 -5.38 -6.12 -9.84
CA PHE A 194 -4.74 -4.81 -9.75
C PHE A 194 -3.25 -4.96 -9.99
N LEU A 195 -2.74 -4.15 -10.91
CA LEU A 195 -1.35 -4.11 -11.28
C LEU A 195 -0.68 -2.89 -10.65
N SER A 196 0.63 -2.98 -10.48
CA SER A 196 1.48 -1.84 -10.14
C SER A 196 2.79 -1.86 -10.92
N ARG A 197 3.20 -0.69 -11.41
CA ARG A 197 4.56 -0.45 -11.93
C ARG A 197 5.37 0.42 -10.99
N THR A 198 4.80 0.95 -9.90
CA THR A 198 5.50 1.77 -8.89
C THR A 198 6.01 0.94 -7.71
N HIS A 199 5.37 -0.20 -7.40
CA HIS A 199 5.74 -1.03 -6.26
C HIS A 199 7.20 -1.53 -6.33
N PRO A 200 7.98 -1.52 -5.22
CA PRO A 200 9.37 -2.03 -5.22
C PRO A 200 9.50 -3.49 -5.64
N GLY A 201 8.48 -4.31 -5.35
CA GLY A 201 8.43 -5.71 -5.80
C GLY A 201 8.48 -5.88 -7.31
N PHE A 202 8.08 -4.87 -8.09
CA PHE A 202 8.24 -4.89 -9.55
C PHE A 202 9.72 -4.97 -9.94
N LEU A 203 10.57 -4.14 -9.33
CA LEU A 203 12.01 -4.12 -9.55
C LEU A 203 12.65 -5.46 -9.15
N VAL A 204 12.28 -5.99 -7.97
CA VAL A 204 12.80 -7.27 -7.47
C VAL A 204 12.50 -8.40 -8.46
N LYS A 205 11.25 -8.51 -8.93
CA LYS A 205 10.88 -9.55 -9.89
C LYS A 205 11.52 -9.37 -11.27
N LEU A 206 11.77 -8.13 -11.70
CA LEU A 206 12.52 -7.89 -12.95
C LEU A 206 13.95 -8.41 -12.86
N PHE A 207 14.62 -8.21 -11.72
CA PHE A 207 15.93 -8.78 -11.48
C PHE A 207 15.90 -10.31 -11.36
N GLU A 208 14.88 -10.87 -10.70
CA GLU A 208 14.70 -12.34 -10.62
C GLU A 208 14.56 -12.98 -12.02
N LEU A 209 13.92 -12.28 -12.96
CA LEU A 209 13.80 -12.72 -14.36
C LEU A 209 15.12 -12.58 -15.13
N GLU A 210 15.85 -11.48 -14.91
CA GLU A 210 17.05 -11.12 -15.69
C GLU A 210 18.32 -11.83 -15.19
N VAL A 211 18.38 -12.20 -13.90
CA VAL A 211 19.57 -12.75 -13.23
C VAL A 211 19.28 -14.19 -12.76
N PRO A 212 19.78 -15.22 -13.48
CA PRO A 212 19.55 -16.63 -13.13
C PRO A 212 19.97 -16.98 -11.70
N GLU A 213 21.06 -16.39 -11.22
CA GLU A 213 21.59 -16.63 -9.88
C GLU A 213 20.62 -16.19 -8.77
N ILE A 214 19.70 -15.26 -9.05
CA ILE A 214 18.64 -14.84 -8.12
C ILE A 214 17.49 -15.85 -8.14
N SER A 215 17.07 -16.32 -9.32
CA SER A 215 15.98 -17.30 -9.43
C SER A 215 16.37 -18.69 -8.91
N GLU A 216 17.64 -19.06 -9.00
CA GLU A 216 18.21 -20.26 -8.38
C GLU A 216 18.46 -20.12 -6.87
N GLY A 217 18.31 -18.90 -6.32
CA GLY A 217 18.47 -18.62 -4.89
C GLY A 217 19.92 -18.55 -4.39
N VAL A 218 20.91 -18.54 -5.31
CA VAL A 218 22.34 -18.36 -4.99
C VAL A 218 22.59 -16.94 -4.46
N ILE A 219 21.97 -15.96 -5.12
CA ILE A 219 21.94 -14.55 -4.71
C ILE A 219 20.56 -14.22 -4.17
N LYS A 220 20.50 -13.51 -3.05
CA LYS A 220 19.27 -13.00 -2.45
C LYS A 220 19.23 -11.48 -2.54
N ILE A 221 18.10 -10.94 -3.00
CA ILE A 221 17.80 -9.52 -2.83
C ILE A 221 17.27 -9.34 -1.41
N ILE A 222 17.97 -8.58 -0.58
CA ILE A 222 17.63 -8.38 0.83
C ILE A 222 16.58 -7.26 0.98
N SER A 223 16.76 -6.17 0.23
CA SER A 223 15.88 -5.00 0.28
C SER A 223 15.90 -4.24 -1.03
N ALA A 224 14.81 -3.54 -1.32
CA ALA A 224 14.68 -2.65 -2.47
C ALA A 224 13.99 -1.35 -2.05
N ALA A 225 14.62 -0.23 -2.33
CA ALA A 225 14.09 1.12 -2.12
C ALA A 225 13.96 1.83 -3.45
N ARG A 226 12.82 2.46 -3.70
CA ARG A 226 12.50 2.99 -5.03
C ARG A 226 11.78 4.33 -4.97
N GLU A 227 12.20 5.23 -5.84
CA GLU A 227 11.46 6.43 -6.28
C GLU A 227 11.14 6.23 -7.77
N PRO A 228 9.92 5.73 -8.09
CA PRO A 228 9.60 5.21 -9.42
C PRO A 228 9.82 6.22 -10.54
N GLY A 229 10.49 5.80 -11.61
CA GLY A 229 10.81 6.62 -12.78
C GLY A 229 12.04 7.51 -12.62
N GLU A 230 12.63 7.58 -11.43
CA GLU A 230 13.83 8.39 -11.19
C GLU A 230 15.03 7.54 -10.77
N ARG A 231 14.95 6.90 -9.60
CA ARG A 231 16.06 6.15 -9.02
C ARG A 231 15.59 5.05 -8.08
N ALA A 232 16.29 3.93 -8.08
CA ALA A 232 16.15 2.85 -7.12
C ALA A 232 17.51 2.40 -6.58
N LYS A 233 17.46 1.78 -5.41
CA LYS A 233 18.56 1.06 -4.78
C LYS A 233 18.10 -0.35 -4.45
N ILE A 234 18.89 -1.35 -4.77
CA ILE A 234 18.67 -2.73 -4.33
C ILE A 234 19.87 -3.24 -3.56
N SER A 235 19.65 -4.03 -2.53
CA SER A 235 20.72 -4.70 -1.80
C SER A 235 20.73 -6.19 -2.08
N VAL A 236 21.92 -6.70 -2.41
CA VAL A 236 22.12 -8.08 -2.82
C VAL A 236 23.15 -8.76 -1.93
N TYR A 237 22.93 -10.04 -1.66
CA TYR A 237 23.80 -10.87 -0.83
C TYR A 237 23.96 -12.24 -1.47
N SER A 238 25.18 -12.79 -1.39
CA SER A 238 25.46 -14.19 -1.70
C SER A 238 26.10 -14.85 -0.48
N SER A 239 25.65 -16.06 -0.15
CA SER A 239 26.32 -16.89 0.85
C SER A 239 27.53 -17.63 0.27
N ASN A 240 27.58 -17.78 -1.07
CA ASN A 240 28.68 -18.40 -1.78
C ASN A 240 29.79 -17.35 -2.03
N ARG A 241 31.01 -17.64 -1.54
CA ARG A 241 32.19 -16.77 -1.68
C ARG A 241 32.72 -16.69 -3.12
N ASP A 242 32.43 -17.69 -3.93
CA ASP A 242 32.87 -17.75 -5.32
C ASP A 242 31.97 -16.93 -6.27
N VAL A 243 30.88 -16.37 -5.74
CA VAL A 243 29.88 -15.62 -6.50
C VAL A 243 29.87 -14.17 -6.02
N ASP A 244 30.25 -13.24 -6.91
CA ASP A 244 30.06 -11.80 -6.70
C ASP A 244 28.60 -11.41 -6.99
N PRO A 245 27.81 -11.04 -5.97
CA PRO A 245 26.40 -10.74 -6.17
C PRO A 245 26.16 -9.44 -6.93
N VAL A 246 27.10 -8.48 -6.89
CA VAL A 246 26.96 -7.22 -7.62
C VAL A 246 27.29 -7.45 -9.09
N GLY A 247 28.42 -8.09 -9.38
CA GLY A 247 28.83 -8.44 -10.75
C GLY A 247 27.80 -9.28 -11.50
N ALA A 248 27.19 -10.26 -10.84
CA ALA A 248 26.13 -11.09 -11.44
C ALA A 248 24.88 -10.27 -11.81
N CYS A 249 24.47 -9.32 -10.97
CA CYS A 249 23.33 -8.44 -11.24
C CYS A 249 23.63 -7.39 -12.33
N VAL A 250 24.87 -6.92 -12.41
CA VAL A 250 25.30 -5.94 -13.43
C VAL A 250 25.43 -6.65 -14.79
N GLY A 251 26.02 -7.84 -14.84
CA GLY A 251 26.30 -8.58 -16.07
C GLY A 251 27.45 -7.97 -16.88
N MET A 252 27.77 -8.59 -18.02
CA MET A 252 28.85 -8.12 -18.89
C MET A 252 28.61 -6.68 -19.35
N LYS A 253 29.50 -5.76 -18.99
CA LYS A 253 29.39 -4.32 -19.28
C LYS A 253 28.04 -3.69 -18.84
N GLY A 254 27.39 -4.24 -17.82
CA GLY A 254 26.10 -3.73 -17.35
C GLY A 254 24.89 -4.22 -18.13
N SER A 255 25.01 -5.21 -19.02
CA SER A 255 23.92 -5.61 -19.91
C SER A 255 22.62 -5.97 -19.17
N ARG A 256 22.72 -6.70 -18.05
CA ARG A 256 21.55 -7.18 -17.28
C ARG A 256 20.84 -6.01 -16.60
N VAL A 257 21.58 -5.19 -15.86
CA VAL A 257 21.00 -3.99 -15.22
C VAL A 257 20.41 -3.03 -16.26
N GLN A 258 21.04 -2.85 -17.43
CA GLN A 258 20.51 -1.99 -18.49
C GLN A 258 19.20 -2.50 -19.07
N ASN A 259 18.99 -3.82 -19.19
CA ASN A 259 17.70 -4.38 -19.61
C ASN A 259 16.59 -4.03 -18.61
N VAL A 260 16.87 -4.10 -17.31
CA VAL A 260 15.92 -3.70 -16.25
C VAL A 260 15.67 -2.19 -16.29
N VAL A 261 16.72 -1.37 -16.45
CA VAL A 261 16.60 0.09 -16.61
C VAL A 261 15.72 0.44 -17.83
N GLN A 262 15.87 -0.28 -18.93
CA GLN A 262 15.09 -0.07 -20.15
C GLN A 262 13.61 -0.43 -19.94
N GLU A 263 13.31 -1.53 -19.24
CA GLU A 263 11.93 -1.91 -18.87
C GLU A 263 11.28 -0.85 -17.95
N LEU A 264 12.08 -0.18 -17.12
CA LEU A 264 11.65 0.94 -16.26
C LEU A 264 11.82 2.32 -16.93
N ARG A 265 11.99 2.36 -18.26
CA ARG A 265 12.10 3.57 -19.08
C ARG A 265 13.13 4.59 -18.60
N GLY A 266 14.30 4.12 -18.14
CA GLY A 266 15.43 4.97 -17.78
C GLY A 266 15.56 5.28 -16.29
N GLU A 267 14.78 4.61 -15.44
CA GLU A 267 14.99 4.66 -13.99
C GLU A 267 16.41 4.21 -13.62
N ARG A 268 17.18 5.03 -12.90
CA ARG A 268 18.56 4.69 -12.51
C ARG A 268 18.58 3.69 -11.36
N ILE A 269 19.34 2.61 -11.47
CA ILE A 269 19.38 1.56 -10.45
C ILE A 269 20.79 1.45 -9.87
N ASP A 270 20.91 1.57 -8.55
CA ASP A 270 22.13 1.24 -7.82
C ASP A 270 22.01 -0.17 -7.22
N ILE A 271 23.03 -1.00 -7.42
CA ILE A 271 23.11 -2.35 -6.87
C ILE A 271 24.16 -2.33 -5.76
N ILE A 272 23.76 -2.65 -4.54
CA ILE A 272 24.58 -2.46 -3.34
C ILE A 272 24.87 -3.81 -2.68
N PRO A 273 26.15 -4.11 -2.38
CA PRO A 273 26.48 -5.30 -1.61
C PRO A 273 25.98 -5.13 -0.17
N TRP A 274 25.09 -6.02 0.25
CA TRP A 274 24.62 -6.08 1.62
C TRP A 274 25.74 -6.56 2.56
N SER A 275 25.74 -6.04 3.79
CA SER A 275 26.71 -6.40 4.83
C SER A 275 25.98 -6.54 6.16
N GLN A 276 26.43 -7.50 6.99
CA GLN A 276 25.96 -7.67 8.36
C GLN A 276 26.36 -6.48 9.25
N ASP A 277 27.54 -5.91 9.00
CA ASP A 277 27.94 -4.64 9.58
C ASP A 277 27.11 -3.52 8.96
N HIS A 278 26.24 -2.93 9.77
CA HIS A 278 25.30 -1.87 9.38
C HIS A 278 26.02 -0.58 8.95
N ALA A 279 27.14 -0.22 9.58
CA ALA A 279 27.91 0.96 9.20
C ALA A 279 28.46 0.77 7.79
N LYS A 280 29.10 -0.39 7.55
CA LYS A 280 29.58 -0.75 6.22
C LYS A 280 28.46 -0.80 5.18
N TYR A 281 27.30 -1.35 5.55
CA TYR A 281 26.14 -1.41 4.66
C TYR A 281 25.61 -0.03 4.27
N VAL A 282 25.52 0.91 5.22
CA VAL A 282 25.14 2.31 4.97
C VAL A 282 26.19 3.02 4.10
N CYS A 283 27.48 2.84 4.36
CA CYS A 283 28.55 3.37 3.51
C CYS A 283 28.42 2.87 2.05
N ASN A 284 28.19 1.57 1.86
CA ASN A 284 27.97 1.01 0.53
C ASN A 284 26.72 1.61 -0.14
N ALA A 285 25.65 1.82 0.62
CA ALA A 285 24.39 2.36 0.10
C ALA A 285 24.44 3.85 -0.26
N LEU A 286 25.32 4.63 0.40
CA LEU A 286 25.57 6.04 0.10
C LEU A 286 26.48 6.27 -1.11
N ALA A 287 27.12 5.22 -1.65
CA ALA A 287 27.90 5.30 -2.86
C ALA A 287 27.12 6.02 -3.98
N PRO A 288 27.77 6.92 -4.75
CA PRO A 288 29.23 7.09 -4.89
C PRO A 288 29.93 8.00 -3.86
N ALA A 289 29.20 8.60 -2.91
CA ALA A 289 29.82 9.48 -1.92
C ALA A 289 30.75 8.71 -0.96
N LYS A 290 31.95 9.25 -0.73
CA LYS A 290 32.91 8.66 0.22
C LYS A 290 32.59 9.13 1.64
N VAL A 291 32.44 8.16 2.54
CA VAL A 291 32.17 8.39 3.96
C VAL A 291 33.48 8.42 4.74
N SER A 292 33.67 9.45 5.56
CA SER A 292 34.83 9.59 6.44
C SER A 292 34.62 8.84 7.75
N ARG A 293 33.47 9.05 8.42
CA ARG A 293 33.13 8.44 9.72
C ARG A 293 31.63 8.17 9.83
N VAL A 294 31.26 7.19 10.64
CA VAL A 294 29.86 6.88 10.98
C VAL A 294 29.75 6.75 12.49
N TYR A 295 28.82 7.49 13.08
CA TYR A 295 28.40 7.31 14.46
C TYR A 295 27.06 6.57 14.48
N ILE A 296 26.96 5.55 15.32
CA ILE A 296 25.80 4.67 15.37
C ILE A 296 25.13 4.84 16.72
N ASP A 297 23.83 5.11 16.68
CA ASP A 297 22.93 5.06 17.82
C ASP A 297 21.97 3.88 17.59
N GLU A 298 22.28 2.76 18.24
CA GLU A 298 21.52 1.51 18.09
C GLU A 298 20.12 1.60 18.71
N GLU A 299 19.97 2.33 19.82
CA GLU A 299 18.71 2.48 20.53
C GLU A 299 17.66 3.17 19.66
N ASN A 300 18.04 4.26 19.00
CA ASN A 300 17.14 5.04 18.14
C ASN A 300 17.12 4.60 16.67
N ARG A 301 17.90 3.56 16.32
CA ARG A 301 18.18 3.16 14.92
C ARG A 301 18.57 4.35 14.05
N HIS A 302 19.47 5.17 14.57
CA HIS A 302 19.94 6.39 13.94
C HIS A 302 21.44 6.29 13.64
N MET A 303 21.85 6.83 12.49
CA MET A 303 23.25 6.93 12.11
C MET A 303 23.57 8.35 11.66
N GLU A 304 24.65 8.88 12.21
CA GLU A 304 25.22 10.15 11.78
C GLU A 304 26.46 9.88 10.93
N VAL A 305 26.39 10.28 9.66
CA VAL A 305 27.41 10.01 8.66
C VAL A 305 28.17 11.30 8.36
N VAL A 306 29.48 11.25 8.55
CA VAL A 306 30.38 12.37 8.27
C VAL A 306 31.05 12.16 6.93
N VAL A 307 30.99 13.19 6.09
CA VAL A 307 31.61 13.23 4.76
C VAL A 307 32.44 14.51 4.61
N ALA A 308 33.40 14.50 3.69
CA ALA A 308 34.09 15.74 3.31
C ALA A 308 33.09 16.75 2.71
N ASP A 309 33.38 18.05 2.83
CA ASP A 309 32.47 19.13 2.41
C ASP A 309 32.12 19.07 0.91
N ASP A 310 33.05 18.62 0.06
CA ASP A 310 32.84 18.40 -1.38
C ASP A 310 31.92 17.21 -1.69
N GLN A 311 31.87 16.22 -0.79
CA GLN A 311 31.04 15.02 -0.92
C GLN A 311 29.62 15.21 -0.36
N LEU A 312 29.36 16.25 0.43
CA LEU A 312 28.08 16.48 1.11
C LEU A 312 26.89 16.50 0.13
N SER A 313 27.03 17.25 -0.96
CA SER A 313 25.98 17.37 -1.99
C SER A 313 25.68 16.02 -2.67
N LEU A 314 26.73 15.23 -2.93
CA LEU A 314 26.61 13.91 -3.53
C LEU A 314 25.96 12.90 -2.57
N ALA A 315 26.33 12.94 -1.30
CA ALA A 315 25.82 12.07 -0.25
C ALA A 315 24.32 12.31 0.00
N ILE A 316 23.89 13.58 0.07
CA ILE A 316 22.47 13.95 0.19
C ILE A 316 21.72 13.61 -1.10
N GLY A 317 22.30 13.96 -2.25
CA GLY A 317 21.70 13.81 -3.57
C GLY A 317 20.63 14.87 -3.88
N LYS A 318 20.15 14.89 -5.13
CA LYS A 318 19.14 15.86 -5.59
C LYS A 318 17.89 15.78 -4.71
N LYS A 319 17.52 16.89 -4.04
CA LYS A 319 16.39 16.97 -3.09
C LYS A 319 16.42 15.90 -1.97
N GLY A 320 17.60 15.43 -1.57
CA GLY A 320 17.74 14.39 -0.55
C GLY A 320 17.38 12.98 -1.04
N GLN A 321 17.31 12.75 -2.35
CA GLN A 321 16.93 11.44 -2.91
C GLN A 321 17.88 10.32 -2.47
N ASN A 322 19.19 10.56 -2.45
CA ASN A 322 20.17 9.51 -2.13
C ASN A 322 20.03 9.07 -0.67
N VAL A 323 20.06 10.02 0.27
CA VAL A 323 19.89 9.73 1.71
C VAL A 323 18.53 9.08 2.02
N ARG A 324 17.45 9.51 1.36
CA ARG A 324 16.11 8.93 1.55
C ARG A 324 16.01 7.50 1.04
N LEU A 325 16.57 7.20 -0.13
CA LEU A 325 16.63 5.85 -0.67
C LEU A 325 17.49 4.94 0.23
N THR A 326 18.65 5.43 0.69
CA THR A 326 19.53 4.71 1.62
C THR A 326 18.82 4.41 2.95
N SER A 327 18.11 5.39 3.50
CA SER A 327 17.32 5.21 4.74
C SER A 327 16.21 4.18 4.56
N LYS A 328 15.45 4.23 3.46
CA LYS A 328 14.44 3.21 3.13
C LYS A 328 15.04 1.81 2.91
N LEU A 329 16.20 1.73 2.27
CA LEU A 329 16.86 0.47 1.93
C LEU A 329 17.37 -0.25 3.18
N THR A 330 18.06 0.49 4.04
CA THR A 330 18.72 -0.03 5.25
C THR A 330 17.77 -0.10 6.44
N GLY A 331 16.69 0.69 6.43
CA GLY A 331 15.76 0.86 7.54
C GLY A 331 16.30 1.73 8.69
N TRP A 332 17.45 2.38 8.51
CA TRP A 332 18.06 3.29 9.48
C TRP A 332 17.72 4.75 9.17
N LYS A 333 17.56 5.58 10.19
CA LYS A 333 17.51 7.03 10.01
C LYS A 333 18.95 7.52 9.81
N ILE A 334 19.19 8.28 8.75
CA ILE A 334 20.55 8.68 8.36
C ILE A 334 20.60 10.20 8.28
N ASP A 335 21.42 10.81 9.13
CA ASP A 335 21.79 12.22 9.03
C ASP A 335 23.19 12.34 8.43
N ILE A 336 23.40 13.31 7.54
CA ILE A 336 24.67 13.51 6.84
C ILE A 336 25.21 14.89 7.18
N LYS A 337 26.41 14.94 7.77
CA LYS A 337 27.09 16.18 8.14
C LYS A 337 28.45 16.27 7.45
N SER A 338 28.88 17.50 7.15
CA SER A 338 30.24 17.71 6.67
C SER A 338 31.24 17.73 7.81
N GLU A 339 32.51 17.41 7.52
CA GLU A 339 33.61 17.52 8.48
C GLU A 339 33.70 18.92 9.10
N SER A 340 33.63 19.98 8.29
CA SER A 340 33.64 21.36 8.79
C SER A 340 32.47 21.65 9.74
N LYS A 341 31.28 21.10 9.46
CA LYS A 341 30.11 21.27 10.33
C LYS A 341 30.29 20.49 11.64
N MET A 342 30.86 19.29 11.57
CA MET A 342 31.17 18.49 12.75
C MET A 342 32.21 19.13 13.65
N GLU A 343 33.25 19.74 13.08
CA GLU A 343 34.25 20.48 13.85
C GLU A 343 33.65 21.68 14.57
N LYS A 344 32.74 22.42 13.91
CA LYS A 344 32.02 23.53 14.56
C LYS A 344 31.15 23.05 15.72
N ILE A 345 30.35 22.00 15.50
CA ILE A 345 29.51 21.40 16.54
C ILE A 345 30.38 20.89 17.70
N ALA A 346 31.51 20.24 17.40
CA ALA A 346 32.47 19.80 18.41
C ALA A 346 33.02 20.99 19.22
N GLY A 347 33.39 22.08 18.55
CA GLY A 347 33.84 23.31 19.19
C GLY A 347 32.78 23.91 20.11
N GLU A 348 31.55 24.05 19.64
CA GLU A 348 30.42 24.56 20.43
C GLU A 348 30.15 23.68 21.67
N ILE A 349 30.18 22.35 21.53
CA ILE A 349 30.01 21.42 22.66
C ILE A 349 31.15 21.57 23.66
N LEU A 350 32.40 21.63 23.19
CA LEU A 350 33.57 21.80 24.04
C LEU A 350 33.55 23.14 24.79
N GLU A 351 33.07 24.21 24.16
CA GLU A 351 32.87 25.51 24.82
C GLU A 351 31.79 25.45 25.89
N VAL A 352 30.66 24.79 25.61
CA VAL A 352 29.59 24.58 26.61
C VAL A 352 30.12 23.79 27.80
N PHE A 353 30.83 22.68 27.59
CA PHE A 353 31.43 21.90 28.67
C PHE A 353 32.51 22.66 29.43
N ARG A 354 33.31 23.49 28.74
CA ARG A 354 34.32 24.36 29.38
C ARG A 354 33.66 25.39 30.29
N GLY A 355 32.50 25.90 29.90
CA GLY A 355 31.69 26.84 30.69
C GLY A 355 31.11 26.23 31.96
N LEU A 356 31.09 24.89 32.10
CA LEU A 356 30.62 24.22 33.30
C LEU A 356 31.68 24.26 34.41
N PRO A 357 31.30 24.66 35.64
CA PRO A 357 32.18 24.58 36.80
C PRO A 357 32.67 23.14 37.03
N HIS A 358 33.90 22.99 37.51
CA HIS A 358 34.53 21.71 37.86
C HIS A 358 34.91 20.78 36.71
N ILE A 359 34.66 21.15 35.44
CA ILE A 359 35.07 20.37 34.26
C ILE A 359 36.41 20.88 33.69
N GLY A 360 36.48 22.17 33.34
CA GLY A 360 37.65 22.79 32.73
C GLY A 360 38.06 22.16 31.38
N ASP A 361 39.16 22.63 30.78
CA ASP A 361 39.56 22.24 29.42
C ASP A 361 39.83 20.74 29.23
N VAL A 362 40.47 20.13 30.22
CA VAL A 362 40.84 18.71 30.19
C VAL A 362 39.59 17.86 30.36
N GLY A 363 38.72 18.20 31.31
CA GLY A 363 37.45 17.50 31.52
C GLY A 363 36.54 17.57 30.30
N SER A 364 36.44 18.74 29.64
CA SER A 364 35.58 18.90 28.46
C SER A 364 35.97 17.97 27.32
N ARG A 365 37.27 17.82 27.08
CA ARG A 365 37.80 16.91 26.04
C ARG A 365 37.56 15.44 26.41
N ILE A 366 37.73 15.09 27.68
CA ILE A 366 37.44 13.73 28.18
C ILE A 366 35.96 13.40 27.97
N LEU A 367 35.04 14.28 28.39
CA LEU A 367 33.60 14.07 28.20
C LEU A 367 33.23 13.92 26.72
N TYR A 368 33.75 14.80 25.86
CA TYR A 368 33.48 14.71 24.43
C TYR A 368 33.99 13.39 23.81
N ASN A 369 35.14 12.88 24.27
CA ASN A 369 35.72 11.62 23.80
C ASN A 369 34.97 10.39 24.33
N GLU A 370 34.44 10.46 25.55
CA GLU A 370 33.58 9.43 26.14
C GLU A 370 32.15 9.44 25.56
N GLY A 371 31.85 10.34 24.62
CA GLY A 371 30.61 10.32 23.85
C GLY A 371 29.53 11.30 24.33
N PHE A 372 29.80 12.12 25.33
CA PHE A 372 28.88 13.18 25.74
C PHE A 372 28.78 14.24 24.63
N ARG A 373 27.58 14.45 24.08
CA ARG A 373 27.30 15.39 22.98
C ARG A 373 26.39 16.54 23.40
N SER A 374 25.73 16.46 24.55
CA SER A 374 24.80 17.48 25.02
C SER A 374 24.83 17.69 26.54
N LEU A 375 24.23 18.79 27.01
CA LEU A 375 23.98 19.01 28.44
C LEU A 375 22.99 17.99 29.01
N ARG A 376 22.06 17.49 28.17
CA ARG A 376 21.08 16.48 28.60
C ARG A 376 21.76 15.16 28.91
N ASP A 377 22.74 14.76 28.10
CA ASP A 377 23.54 13.56 28.33
C ASP A 377 24.26 13.64 29.68
N LEU A 378 24.75 14.81 30.07
CA LEU A 378 25.36 15.04 31.39
C LEU A 378 24.35 15.03 32.53
N ALA A 379 23.15 15.57 32.30
CA ALA A 379 22.08 15.61 33.30
C ALA A 379 21.48 14.22 33.59
N GLU A 380 21.52 13.31 32.62
CA GLU A 380 21.00 11.95 32.72
C GLU A 380 22.07 10.93 33.16
N ALA A 381 23.35 11.33 33.22
CA ALA A 381 24.46 10.46 33.60
C ALA A 381 24.47 10.10 35.09
N ASP A 382 24.91 8.87 35.41
CA ASP A 382 25.17 8.48 36.80
C ASP A 382 26.40 9.26 37.35
N PRO A 383 26.26 9.98 38.47
CA PRO A 383 27.37 10.71 39.08
C PRO A 383 28.61 9.84 39.41
N GLU A 384 28.43 8.55 39.71
CA GLU A 384 29.53 7.62 39.98
C GLU A 384 30.31 7.26 38.71
N GLU A 385 29.63 7.06 37.60
CA GLU A 385 30.26 6.79 36.30
C GLU A 385 30.96 8.03 35.77
N LEU A 386 30.31 9.19 35.91
CA LEU A 386 30.86 10.48 35.53
C LEU A 386 32.14 10.82 36.32
N ALA A 387 32.20 10.47 37.61
CA ALA A 387 33.39 10.63 38.45
C ALA A 387 34.56 9.75 37.98
N LYS A 388 34.29 8.50 37.58
CA LYS A 388 35.29 7.59 37.02
C LYS A 388 35.84 8.11 35.69
N VAL A 389 34.94 8.57 34.81
CA VAL A 389 35.28 9.16 33.50
C VAL A 389 36.19 10.38 33.67
N LEU A 390 35.83 11.31 34.54
CA LEU A 390 36.56 12.56 34.74
C LEU A 390 37.80 12.42 35.64
N GLY A 391 38.02 11.26 36.26
CA GLY A 391 39.06 11.07 37.28
C GLY A 391 38.90 12.02 38.47
N SER A 392 37.66 12.33 38.85
CA SER A 392 37.31 13.32 39.87
C SER A 392 36.52 12.71 41.04
N GLU A 393 36.32 13.48 42.11
CA GLU A 393 35.55 13.03 43.29
C GLU A 393 34.04 13.02 43.00
N LYS A 394 33.32 12.03 43.54
CA LYS A 394 31.86 11.86 43.36
C LYS A 394 31.07 13.14 43.65
N GLU A 395 31.45 13.91 44.67
CA GLU A 395 30.79 15.17 45.04
C GLU A 395 30.88 16.24 43.93
N LYS A 396 31.95 16.23 43.12
CA LYS A 396 32.10 17.16 41.99
C LYS A 396 31.20 16.73 40.83
N SER A 397 31.11 15.44 40.55
CA SER A 397 30.22 14.89 39.52
C SER A 397 28.75 15.14 39.82
N VAL A 398 28.31 14.99 41.08
CA VAL A 398 26.92 15.33 41.48
C VAL A 398 26.60 16.79 41.16
N LYS A 399 27.52 17.72 41.48
CA LYS A 399 27.34 19.14 41.17
C LYS A 399 27.30 19.42 39.67
N ILE A 400 28.11 18.71 38.88
CA ILE A 400 28.09 18.84 37.41
C ILE A 400 26.71 18.45 36.85
N VAL A 401 26.16 17.32 37.31
CA VAL A 401 24.81 16.85 36.91
C VAL A 401 23.74 17.88 37.29
N GLU A 402 23.74 18.36 38.54
CA GLU A 402 22.78 19.36 39.01
C GLU A 402 22.84 20.67 38.20
N ILE A 403 24.04 21.17 37.92
CA ILE A 403 24.25 22.38 37.12
C ILE A 403 23.78 22.16 35.68
N ALA A 404 24.07 21.00 35.09
CA ALA A 404 23.59 20.66 33.75
C ALA A 404 22.05 20.65 33.69
N SER A 405 21.37 20.05 34.68
CA SER A 405 19.91 20.08 34.78
C SER A 405 19.34 21.49 34.94
N GLN A 406 19.97 22.33 35.77
CA GLN A 406 19.57 23.73 35.95
C GLN A 406 19.72 24.55 34.66
N MET A 407 20.83 24.40 33.95
CA MET A 407 21.05 25.11 32.68
C MET A 407 20.07 24.70 31.58
N ILE A 408 19.62 23.43 31.57
CA ILE A 408 18.56 22.96 30.67
C ILE A 408 17.24 23.65 31.00
N GLN A 409 16.85 23.67 32.28
CA GLN A 409 15.62 24.34 32.74
C GLN A 409 15.65 25.85 32.46
N GLU A 410 16.79 26.51 32.61
CA GLU A 410 16.94 27.93 32.27
C GLU A 410 16.84 28.19 30.76
N LYS A 411 17.35 27.30 29.91
CA LYS A 411 17.25 27.42 28.45
C LYS A 411 15.82 27.18 27.97
N GLU A 412 15.17 26.11 28.46
CA GLU A 412 13.76 25.82 28.16
C GLU A 412 12.85 26.94 28.71
N GLY A 413 13.14 27.47 29.90
CA GLY A 413 12.47 28.63 30.47
C GLY A 413 12.67 29.92 29.66
N LYS A 414 13.87 30.16 29.11
CA LYS A 414 14.17 31.33 28.25
C LYS A 414 13.53 31.23 26.86
N GLU A 415 13.44 30.05 26.27
CA GLU A 415 12.68 29.82 25.03
C GLU A 415 11.18 30.06 25.27
N THR A 416 10.65 29.64 26.42
CA THR A 416 9.26 29.93 26.84
C THR A 416 9.03 31.43 27.11
N LEU A 417 10.04 32.15 27.60
CA LEU A 417 9.98 33.60 27.87
C LEU A 417 10.21 34.47 26.62
N GLN A 418 10.89 33.98 25.57
CA GLN A 418 11.10 34.71 24.31
C GLN A 418 9.87 34.64 23.37
N GLU A 419 8.94 33.69 23.56
CA GLU A 419 7.69 33.64 22.80
C GLU A 419 6.55 34.50 23.38
N ILE A 420 6.74 35.13 24.55
CA ILE A 420 5.68 35.90 25.23
C ILE A 420 6.12 37.37 25.36
N PRO A 421 5.58 38.31 24.56
CA PRO A 421 5.60 39.72 24.95
C PRO A 421 4.74 39.90 26.21
N PRO A 422 5.06 40.86 27.10
CA PRO A 422 4.46 40.94 28.42
C PRO A 422 2.94 41.11 28.32
N ALA A 423 2.22 40.10 28.81
CA ALA A 423 0.77 40.14 28.93
C ALA A 423 0.40 41.15 30.03
N ALA A 424 -0.10 42.30 29.60
CA ALA A 424 -1.13 42.98 30.38
C ALA A 424 -2.41 42.16 30.24
N GLU A 425 -3.02 41.86 31.37
CA GLU A 425 -4.24 41.08 31.53
C GLU A 425 -5.38 41.60 30.63
N ASP A 426 -5.83 40.76 29.69
CA ASP A 426 -7.19 40.87 29.15
C ASP A 426 -7.75 39.48 28.82
N SER A 427 -8.81 39.10 29.52
CA SER A 427 -9.33 37.73 29.66
C SER A 427 -10.20 37.25 28.48
N SER A 428 -9.99 37.78 27.27
CA SER A 428 -10.87 37.54 26.11
C SER A 428 -10.19 37.04 24.83
N LEU A 429 -8.91 36.63 24.87
CA LEU A 429 -8.18 36.19 23.67
C LEU A 429 -7.95 34.67 23.66
N VAL A 430 -8.70 33.96 22.82
CA VAL A 430 -8.46 32.54 22.54
C VAL A 430 -7.34 32.43 21.50
N SER A 431 -6.31 31.64 21.81
CA SER A 431 -5.19 31.34 20.90
C SER A 431 -5.62 30.51 19.69
N VAL A 432 -4.95 30.74 18.55
CA VAL A 432 -5.22 30.09 17.26
C VAL A 432 -5.07 28.56 17.32
N ASP A 433 -4.22 28.04 18.22
CA ASP A 433 -3.97 26.60 18.39
C ASP A 433 -5.20 25.81 18.84
N LYS A 434 -6.20 26.49 19.40
CA LYS A 434 -7.44 25.86 19.90
C LYS A 434 -8.56 25.86 18.86
N MET A 435 -8.28 26.27 17.62
CA MET A 435 -9.27 26.31 16.54
C MET A 435 -9.38 24.96 15.83
N GLU A 436 -10.61 24.45 15.73
CA GLU A 436 -10.89 23.20 15.04
C GLU A 436 -10.51 23.30 13.55
N GLY A 437 -9.66 22.38 13.07
CA GLY A 437 -9.14 22.38 11.70
C GLY A 437 -7.78 23.08 11.49
N VAL A 438 -7.18 23.63 12.55
CA VAL A 438 -5.81 24.14 12.58
C VAL A 438 -4.90 23.14 13.29
N GLY A 439 -4.04 22.44 12.54
CA GLY A 439 -2.97 21.62 13.12
C GLY A 439 -1.72 22.45 13.44
N GLU A 440 -0.81 21.91 14.25
CA GLU A 440 0.41 22.60 14.74
C GLU A 440 1.17 23.37 13.65
N LYS A 441 1.43 22.73 12.50
CA LYS A 441 2.10 23.35 11.35
C LYS A 441 1.35 24.55 10.78
N LEU A 442 0.02 24.49 10.76
CA LEU A 442 -0.80 25.59 10.25
C LEU A 442 -0.87 26.73 11.27
N ALA A 443 -0.86 26.41 12.57
CA ALA A 443 -0.80 27.39 13.63
C ALA A 443 0.53 28.15 13.63
N GLU A 444 1.66 27.47 13.41
CA GLU A 444 2.98 28.09 13.24
C GLU A 444 3.02 29.04 12.03
N ILE A 445 2.45 28.64 10.90
CA ILE A 445 2.37 29.48 9.69
C ILE A 445 1.51 30.72 9.97
N LEU A 446 0.40 30.59 10.66
CA LEU A 446 -0.47 31.72 11.01
C LEU A 446 0.22 32.67 12.01
N LYS A 447 0.89 32.14 13.03
CA LYS A 447 1.64 32.90 14.04
C LYS A 447 2.83 33.65 13.45
N SER A 448 3.62 32.98 12.60
CA SER A 448 4.77 33.58 11.92
C SER A 448 4.39 34.73 10.99
N HIS A 449 3.14 34.76 10.52
CA HIS A 449 2.60 35.84 9.67
C HIS A 449 1.71 36.82 10.43
N GLY A 450 1.77 36.83 11.77
CA GLY A 450 1.16 37.87 12.61
C GLY A 450 -0.28 37.59 13.08
N PHE A 451 -0.87 36.44 12.75
CA PHE A 451 -2.19 36.03 13.25
C PHE A 451 -2.04 35.25 14.54
N LYS A 452 -2.12 35.93 15.69
CA LYS A 452 -1.80 35.34 17.01
C LYS A 452 -3.03 34.89 17.78
N ASN A 453 -4.18 35.50 17.52
CA ASN A 453 -5.44 35.18 18.18
C ASN A 453 -6.59 34.97 17.16
N ILE A 454 -7.71 34.40 17.62
CA ILE A 454 -8.88 34.13 16.77
C ILE A 454 -9.48 35.42 16.19
N LYS A 455 -9.37 36.56 16.88
CA LYS A 455 -9.88 37.87 16.42
C LYS A 455 -9.10 38.36 15.19
N ASP A 456 -7.79 38.15 15.14
CA ASP A 456 -6.94 38.49 14.00
C ASP A 456 -7.38 37.73 12.74
N ILE A 457 -7.75 36.45 12.89
CA ILE A 457 -8.25 35.62 11.79
C ILE A 457 -9.66 36.03 11.38
N ALA A 458 -10.55 36.31 12.34
CA ALA A 458 -11.92 36.73 12.09
C ALA A 458 -12.03 38.10 11.39
N ALA A 459 -11.06 38.98 11.62
CA ALA A 459 -10.94 40.31 11.01
C ALA A 459 -10.12 40.34 9.72
N SER A 460 -9.56 39.19 9.29
CA SER A 460 -8.75 39.09 8.07
C SER A 460 -9.60 38.84 6.82
N ASP A 461 -8.97 39.09 5.67
CA ASP A 461 -9.55 38.88 4.34
C ASP A 461 -9.12 37.53 3.78
N VAL A 462 -9.98 36.92 2.96
CA VAL A 462 -9.72 35.61 2.34
C VAL A 462 -8.44 35.64 1.50
N GLU A 463 -8.16 36.75 0.82
CA GLU A 463 -6.97 36.94 -0.02
C GLU A 463 -5.68 36.89 0.81
N LYS A 464 -5.60 37.66 1.90
CA LYS A 464 -4.43 37.70 2.81
C LYS A 464 -4.10 36.34 3.42
N LEU A 465 -5.12 35.56 3.79
CA LEU A 465 -4.90 34.22 4.33
C LEU A 465 -4.57 33.21 3.23
N SER A 466 -5.04 33.42 2.00
CA SER A 466 -4.74 32.52 0.87
C SER A 466 -3.34 32.67 0.30
N ASP A 467 -2.68 33.80 0.58
CA ASP A 467 -1.27 34.02 0.23
C ASP A 467 -0.31 33.24 1.14
N LEU A 468 -0.81 32.71 2.27
CA LEU A 468 -0.02 31.88 3.17
C LEU A 468 0.19 30.48 2.60
N GLN A 469 1.43 30.01 2.63
CA GLN A 469 1.82 28.72 2.07
C GLN A 469 1.04 27.58 2.73
N GLY A 470 0.21 26.87 1.95
CA GLY A 470 -0.62 25.76 2.43
C GLY A 470 -2.08 26.11 2.77
N ILE A 471 -2.48 27.37 2.59
CA ILE A 471 -3.87 27.83 2.75
C ILE A 471 -4.44 28.23 1.39
N GLY A 472 -5.26 27.38 0.78
CA GLY A 472 -6.02 27.80 -0.42
C GLY A 472 -7.23 28.68 -0.08
N MET A 473 -7.76 29.43 -1.05
CA MET A 473 -8.92 30.33 -0.86
C MET A 473 -10.12 29.68 -0.13
N LYS A 474 -10.45 28.42 -0.45
CA LYS A 474 -11.52 27.68 0.24
C LYS A 474 -11.21 27.41 1.72
N ARG A 475 -9.95 27.17 2.05
CA ARG A 475 -9.50 26.90 3.43
C ARG A 475 -9.41 28.21 4.23
N ALA A 476 -8.92 29.28 3.61
CA ALA A 476 -8.94 30.63 4.18
C ALA A 476 -10.37 31.06 4.55
N GLY A 477 -11.35 30.88 3.66
CA GLY A 477 -12.75 31.19 3.96
C GLY A 477 -13.33 30.40 5.13
N LYS A 478 -13.02 29.09 5.22
CA LYS A 478 -13.44 28.25 6.36
C LYS A 478 -12.80 28.66 7.68
N LEU A 479 -11.53 29.06 7.67
CA LEU A 479 -10.82 29.55 8.86
C LEU A 479 -11.44 30.84 9.39
N ILE A 480 -11.74 31.80 8.51
CA ILE A 480 -12.41 33.05 8.89
C ILE A 480 -13.81 32.77 9.47
N GLN A 481 -14.58 31.87 8.84
CA GLN A 481 -15.93 31.53 9.31
C GLN A 481 -15.90 30.86 10.69
N SER A 482 -14.98 29.90 10.88
CA SER A 482 -14.80 29.21 12.16
C SER A 482 -14.32 30.17 13.25
N ALA A 483 -13.42 31.09 12.89
CA ALA A 483 -12.95 32.14 13.79
C ALA A 483 -14.08 33.08 14.24
N LYS A 484 -14.96 33.50 13.30
CA LYS A 484 -16.13 34.34 13.61
C LYS A 484 -17.13 33.63 14.52
N GLN A 485 -17.41 32.34 14.29
CA GLN A 485 -18.31 31.56 15.14
C GLN A 485 -17.79 31.43 16.58
N ILE A 486 -16.49 31.14 16.74
CA ILE A 486 -15.87 31.04 18.07
C ILE A 486 -15.88 32.40 18.77
N PHE A 487 -15.62 33.48 18.03
CA PHE A 487 -15.65 34.84 18.55
C PHE A 487 -17.06 35.28 18.98
N GLU A 488 -18.09 34.95 18.20
CA GLU A 488 -19.50 35.25 18.54
C GLU A 488 -20.01 34.41 19.72
N SER A 489 -19.59 33.15 19.83
CA SER A 489 -19.96 32.26 20.96
C SER A 489 -19.39 32.66 22.32
N LYS A 490 -18.42 33.58 22.34
CA LYS A 490 -17.71 34.04 23.55
C LYS A 490 -17.89 35.52 23.85
N LYS A 491 -18.79 36.23 23.13
CA LYS A 491 -19.26 37.54 23.59
C LYS A 491 -20.11 37.34 24.86
N PRO A 492 -19.86 38.11 25.94
CA PRO A 492 -20.71 38.07 27.13
C PRO A 492 -22.14 38.53 26.84
#